data_AF-A0A672M2L2-F1
#
_entry.id   AF-A0A672M2L2-F1
#
_cell.length_a   1.000
_cell.length_b   1.000
_cell.length_c   1.000
_cell.angle_alpha   90.00
_cell.angle_beta   90.00
_cell.angle_gamma   90.00
#
_symmetry.space_group_name_H-M   'P 1'
#
loop_
_entity.id
_entity.type
_entity.pdbx_description
1 polymer ?
#
loop_
_entity_poly.entity_id
_entity_poly.type
_entity_poly.pdbx_seq_one_letter_code
_entity_poly.pdbx_strand_id
1 'polypeptide(L)' 'MPNRFEGPVDPDLICKLCGKVLEDPLSTPCGHVFCAACALQWLSKAVPDGHLCTVHT' A
#
# COMPACT_ATOMS: atom_id res chain seq x y z
N MET A 1 -10.54 -6.37 -27.03
CA MET A 1 -10.83 -5.67 -25.75
C MET A 1 -9.58 -4.88 -25.43
N PRO A 2 -9.56 -3.55 -25.61
CA PRO A 2 -8.34 -2.79 -25.39
C PRO A 2 -7.99 -2.86 -23.90
N ASN A 3 -6.73 -3.16 -23.63
CA ASN A 3 -6.18 -3.21 -22.28
C ASN A 3 -6.47 -1.88 -21.59
N ARG A 4 -7.21 -1.91 -20.48
CA ARG A 4 -7.66 -0.75 -19.69
C ARG A 4 -6.52 0.12 -19.14
N PHE A 5 -5.28 -0.34 -19.23
CA PHE A 5 -4.09 0.36 -18.76
C PHE A 5 -3.20 0.71 -19.96
N GLU A 6 -3.39 1.91 -20.48
CA GLU A 6 -2.54 2.53 -21.50
C GLU A 6 -1.37 3.22 -20.79
N GLY A 7 -0.31 2.48 -20.46
CA GLY A 7 0.95 3.04 -19.97
C GLY A 7 1.46 2.47 -18.64
N PRO A 8 2.70 2.83 -18.25
CA PRO A 8 3.28 2.40 -16.98
C PRO A 8 2.47 2.95 -15.82
N VAL A 9 2.08 2.07 -14.89
CA VAL A 9 1.43 2.47 -13.64
C VAL A 9 2.45 3.20 -12.78
N ASP A 10 2.05 4.35 -12.24
CA ASP A 10 2.92 5.14 -11.37
C ASP A 10 3.36 4.29 -10.16
N PRO A 11 4.67 4.24 -9.84
CA PRO A 11 5.18 3.42 -8.73
C PRO A 11 4.67 3.86 -7.35
N ASP A 12 4.10 5.07 -7.24
CA ASP A 12 3.39 5.55 -6.04
C ASP A 12 2.03 4.86 -5.88
N LEU A 13 1.40 4.46 -6.98
CA LEU A 13 0.14 3.72 -7.01
C LEU A 13 0.33 2.20 -6.87
N ILE A 14 1.52 1.75 -6.50
CA ILE A 14 1.86 0.34 -6.28
C ILE A 14 2.02 0.10 -4.78
N CYS A 15 1.23 -0.85 -4.28
CA CYS A 15 1.31 -1.30 -2.89
C CYS A 15 2.69 -1.89 -2.60
N LYS A 16 3.43 -1.30 -1.64
CA LYS A 16 4.75 -1.80 -1.25
C LYS A 16 4.72 -3.16 -0.53
N LEU A 17 3.55 -3.59 -0.06
CA LEU A 17 3.36 -4.90 0.60
C LEU A 17 3.15 -6.04 -0.38
N CYS A 18 2.35 -5.83 -1.43
CA CYS A 18 1.99 -6.89 -2.39
C CYS A 18 2.52 -6.68 -3.81
N GLY A 19 3.12 -5.53 -4.11
CA GLY A 19 3.69 -5.20 -5.42
C GLY A 19 2.66 -5.02 -6.53
N LYS A 20 1.37 -4.93 -6.19
CA LYS A 20 0.27 -4.74 -7.15
C LYS A 20 -0.23 -3.30 -7.12
N VAL A 21 -0.95 -2.91 -8.17
CA VAL A 21 -1.71 -1.66 -8.18
C VAL A 21 -2.60 -1.61 -6.94
N LEU A 22 -2.60 -0.46 -6.27
CA LEU A 22 -3.42 -0.24 -5.08
C LEU A 22 -4.89 -0.52 -5.41
N GLU A 23 -5.45 -1.50 -4.70
CA GLU A 23 -6.86 -1.84 -4.75
C GLU A 23 -7.49 -1.42 -3.43
N ASP A 24 -8.43 -0.48 -3.51
CA ASP A 24 -9.01 0.21 -2.35
C ASP A 24 -7.91 0.85 -1.47
N PRO A 25 -7.24 1.91 -1.95
CA PRO A 25 -6.12 2.52 -1.24
C PRO A 25 -6.56 3.09 0.11
N LEU A 26 -5.95 2.61 1.19
CA LEU A 26 -6.09 3.18 2.53
C LEU A 26 -4.86 4.01 2.88
N SER A 27 -5.09 5.26 3.25
CA SER A 27 -4.07 6.14 3.80
C SER A 27 -3.85 5.83 5.29
N THR A 28 -2.61 5.57 5.64
CA THR A 28 -2.20 5.44 7.03
C THR A 28 -1.94 6.82 7.63
N PRO A 29 -2.05 7.00 8.96
CA PRO A 29 -1.80 8.28 9.61
C PRO A 29 -0.37 8.82 9.43
N CYS A 30 0.59 8.00 8.98
CA CYS A 30 1.92 8.48 8.61
C CYS A 30 2.12 8.81 7.13
N GLY A 31 1.05 8.80 6.33
CA GLY A 31 1.07 9.24 4.93
C GLY A 31 1.36 8.15 3.90
N HIS A 32 1.57 6.89 4.31
CA HIS A 32 1.73 5.77 3.37
C HIS A 32 0.38 5.22 2.92
N VAL A 33 0.29 4.79 1.67
CA VAL A 33 -0.92 4.22 1.06
C VAL A 33 -0.71 2.75 0.71
N PHE A 34 -1.62 1.88 1.13
CA PHE A 34 -1.60 0.44 0.86
C PHE A 34 -2.98 -0.06 0.43
N CYS A 35 -3.08 -1.26 -0.15
CA CYS A 35 -4.38 -1.88 -0.40
C CYS A 35 -5.11 -2.15 0.91
N ALA A 36 -6.44 -2.02 0.95
CA ALA A 36 -7.23 -2.25 2.16
C ALA A 36 -6.96 -3.60 2.81
N ALA A 37 -6.90 -4.68 2.02
CA ALA A 37 -6.59 -6.01 2.51
C ALA A 37 -5.18 -6.13 3.12
N CYS A 38 -4.19 -5.50 2.47
CA CYS A 38 -2.82 -5.48 2.96
C CYS A 38 -2.69 -4.65 4.24
N ALA A 39 -3.33 -3.47 4.28
CA ALA A 39 -3.36 -2.60 5.45
C ALA A 39 -4.02 -3.31 6.65
N LEU A 40 -5.17 -3.94 6.46
CA LEU A 40 -5.86 -4.69 7.51
C LEU A 40 -5.03 -5.86 8.02
N GLN A 41 -4.41 -6.64 7.13
CA GLN A 41 -3.54 -7.74 7.52
C GLN A 41 -2.29 -7.24 8.26
N TRP A 42 -1.72 -6.14 7.80
CA TRP A 42 -0.55 -5.50 8.42
C TRP A 42 -0.89 -4.98 9.82
N LEU A 43 -2.02 -4.29 9.98
CA LEU A 43 -2.54 -3.83 11.28
C LEU A 43 -2.85 -4.99 12.21
N SER A 44 -3.37 -6.11 11.68
CA SER A 44 -3.65 -7.30 12.49
C SER A 44 -2.40 -8.00 13.03
N LYS A 45 -1.25 -7.81 12.38
CA LYS A 45 0.05 -8.35 12.82
C LYS A 45 0.85 -7.36 13.68
N ALA A 46 0.56 -6.07 13.58
CA ALA A 46 1.28 -5.01 14.28
C ALA A 46 0.70 -4.77 15.69
N VAL A 47 1.44 -5.22 16.70
CA VAL A 47 1.30 -4.89 18.13
C VAL A 47 2.71 -4.52 18.63
N PRO A 48 2.94 -3.61 19.59
CA PRO A 48 2.20 -2.45 20.08
C PRO A 48 3.03 -1.13 20.05
N ASP A 49 4.00 -0.96 19.14
CA ASP A 49 4.90 0.23 19.19
C ASP A 49 4.75 1.22 18.03
N GLY A 50 3.65 1.21 17.26
CA GLY A 50 3.30 2.32 16.37
C GLY A 50 4.32 2.71 15.29
N HIS A 51 5.40 1.94 15.10
CA HIS A 51 6.43 2.19 14.11
C HIS A 51 6.04 1.56 12.76
N LEU A 52 4.91 2.01 12.21
CA LEU A 52 4.44 1.73 10.83
C LEU A 52 5.45 2.20 9.77
N CYS A 53 6.35 3.12 10.14
CA CYS A 53 7.01 4.02 9.19
C CYS A 53 8.50 4.18 9.55
N THR A 54 9.19 3.11 9.98
CA THR A 54 10.65 3.03 9.81
C THR A 54 10.93 2.87 8.32
N VAL A 55 10.76 3.98 7.62
CA VAL A 55 11.39 4.24 6.33
C VAL A 55 12.88 3.95 6.56
N HIS A 56 13.37 2.86 5.98
CA HIS A 56 14.82 2.70 5.84
C HIS A 56 15.26 3.90 4.99
N THR A 57 16.02 4.80 5.60
CA THR A 57 16.95 5.62 4.81
C THR A 57 17.97 4.74 4.14
#